data_AF-A0A7S1MPF6-F1
#
_entry.id   AF-A0A7S1MPF6-F1
#
_cell.length_a   1.000
_cell.length_b   1.000
_cell.length_c   1.000
_cell.angle_alpha   90.00
_cell.angle_beta   90.00
_cell.angle_gamma   90.00
#
_symmetry.space_group_name_H-M   'P 1'
#
loop_
_entity.id
_entity.type
_entity.pdbx_description
1 polymer ?
#
loop_
_entity_poly.entity_id
_entity_poly.type
_entity_poly.pdbx_seq_one_letter_code
_entity_poly.pdbx_strand_id
1 'polypeptide(L)'
;ERCIERDIPINFPPPWYPLTFVLPDDLEQWKRHAEANPHKKWIYKPNGEAMGRGIILVDKISDVDTREKPFRTRCRNVEVFDPKEPPLAERDFASYGVMQEYMVNPMLLENRKFAVRVYLLIARVKPYLAFHYNFGYIKRCGEFYDENKFHREDLFRHITNQEFQKKQDDFTESKAADLMSIENLDKYLQENFGIPAFRLNFWQQVKAICMEVCLGIKESVEEHATFGNFEVFGLDVICDADQRVYLLEANRDPSWVMDTQVKKAIIPDMIREMLELVFWSHSEEGKGKEAMLSSPMRGFEVLIDEAFDFQAIDLD
;
A
#
# COMPACT_ATOMS: atom_id res chain seq x y z
N GLU A 1 -21.26 7.46 -13.04
CA GLU A 1 -21.54 7.56 -11.59
C GLU A 1 -20.65 6.58 -10.80
N ARG A 2 -19.32 6.71 -10.90
CA ARG A 2 -18.38 5.94 -10.04
C ARG A 2 -17.44 6.88 -9.29
N CYS A 3 -18.00 7.98 -8.80
CA CYS A 3 -17.42 8.73 -7.71
C CYS A 3 -17.43 7.79 -6.50
N ILE A 4 -16.28 7.43 -5.94
CA ILE A 4 -16.23 6.78 -4.62
C ILE A 4 -16.42 7.87 -3.56
N GLU A 5 -17.55 8.56 -3.62
CA GLU A 5 -18.25 9.09 -2.45
C GLU A 5 -19.50 8.23 -2.34
N ARG A 6 -19.35 6.99 -1.86
CA ARG A 6 -20.51 6.32 -1.26
C ARG A 6 -20.79 7.10 0.02
N ASP A 7 -22.02 7.56 0.21
CA ASP A 7 -22.52 8.07 1.49
C ASP A 7 -22.04 7.13 2.60
N ILE A 8 -20.97 7.51 3.29
CA ILE A 8 -20.31 6.66 4.27
C ILE A 8 -21.25 6.66 5.49
N PRO A 9 -21.88 5.53 5.82
CA PRO A 9 -22.71 5.46 7.01
C PRO A 9 -21.80 5.74 8.21
N ILE A 10 -22.25 6.62 9.11
CA ILE A 10 -21.52 7.10 10.31
C ILE A 10 -21.03 5.95 11.23
N ASN A 11 -21.47 4.71 11.01
CA ASN A 11 -21.18 3.52 11.82
C ASN A 11 -20.44 2.38 11.09
N PHE A 12 -19.82 2.62 9.93
CA PHE A 12 -18.84 1.69 9.35
C PHE A 12 -17.43 2.21 9.67
N PRO A 13 -16.41 1.39 9.97
CA PRO A 13 -15.08 1.92 10.29
C PRO A 13 -14.61 2.80 9.12
N PRO A 14 -13.88 3.90 9.40
CA PRO A 14 -13.53 4.89 8.39
C PRO A 14 -12.80 4.21 7.23
N PRO A 15 -12.89 4.73 5.99
CA PRO A 15 -12.30 4.07 4.84
C PRO A 15 -10.82 3.84 5.12
N TRP A 16 -10.40 2.58 5.05
CA TRP A 16 -9.02 2.15 5.29
C TRP A 16 -8.06 2.61 4.18
N TYR A 17 -8.42 3.61 3.39
CA TYR A 17 -7.64 4.17 2.30
C TYR A 17 -7.92 5.68 2.25
N PRO A 18 -6.91 6.51 1.92
CA PRO A 18 -7.13 7.94 1.77
C PRO A 18 -8.12 8.24 0.65
N LEU A 19 -8.89 9.33 0.79
CA LEU A 19 -9.82 9.79 -0.25
C LEU A 19 -9.11 9.86 -1.61
N THR A 20 -9.67 9.20 -2.62
CA THR A 20 -9.02 9.02 -3.91
C THR A 20 -10.01 9.28 -5.05
N PHE A 21 -9.60 10.08 -6.02
CA PHE A 21 -10.34 10.39 -7.24
C PHE A 21 -9.65 9.76 -8.44
N VAL A 22 -10.39 9.05 -9.30
CA VAL A 22 -9.84 8.40 -10.49
C VAL A 22 -9.88 9.37 -11.66
N LEU A 23 -8.71 9.73 -12.20
CA LEU A 23 -8.60 10.67 -13.31
C LEU A 23 -8.57 9.93 -14.66
N PRO A 24 -9.17 10.51 -15.73
CA PRO A 24 -9.78 11.85 -15.78
C PRO A 24 -11.22 11.93 -15.27
N ASP A 25 -11.87 10.80 -15.00
CA ASP A 25 -13.33 10.70 -14.75
C ASP A 25 -13.81 11.56 -13.56
N ASP A 26 -13.02 11.62 -12.49
CA ASP A 26 -13.35 12.32 -11.26
C ASP A 26 -12.66 13.70 -11.13
N LEU A 27 -12.08 14.23 -12.21
CA LEU A 27 -11.32 15.48 -12.19
C LEU A 27 -12.13 16.66 -11.63
N GLU A 28 -13.36 16.83 -12.10
CA GLU A 28 -14.23 17.94 -11.68
C GLU A 28 -14.70 17.78 -10.23
N GLN A 29 -14.86 16.54 -9.76
CA GLN A 29 -15.24 16.25 -8.37
C GLN A 29 -14.07 16.58 -7.43
N TRP A 30 -12.87 16.11 -7.78
CA TRP A 30 -11.65 16.48 -7.07
C TRP A 30 -11.46 17.99 -6.99
N LYS A 31 -11.65 18.73 -8.09
CA LYS A 31 -11.54 20.20 -8.10
C LYS A 31 -12.47 20.85 -7.09
N ARG A 32 -13.77 20.52 -7.14
CA ARG A 32 -14.76 21.08 -6.20
C ARG A 32 -14.39 20.78 -4.76
N HIS A 33 -13.95 19.54 -4.50
CA HIS A 33 -13.54 19.12 -3.16
C HIS A 33 -12.29 19.85 -2.67
N ALA A 34 -11.27 19.99 -3.53
CA ALA A 34 -10.06 20.72 -3.22
C ALA A 34 -10.34 22.23 -3.04
N GLU A 35 -11.26 22.82 -3.81
CA GLU A 35 -11.68 24.23 -3.68
C GLU A 35 -12.38 24.47 -2.33
N ALA A 36 -13.23 23.53 -1.91
CA ALA A 36 -13.89 23.57 -0.61
C ALA A 36 -12.91 23.30 0.57
N ASN A 37 -11.80 22.61 0.32
CA ASN A 37 -10.83 22.19 1.33
C ASN A 37 -9.40 22.64 0.98
N PRO A 38 -9.12 23.95 0.94
CA PRO A 38 -7.84 24.49 0.44
C PRO A 38 -6.61 24.18 1.31
N HIS A 39 -6.82 23.60 2.50
CA HIS A 39 -5.76 23.15 3.40
C HIS A 39 -5.34 21.69 3.16
N LYS A 40 -6.12 20.93 2.38
CA LYS A 40 -5.80 19.55 2.06
C LYS A 40 -4.71 19.48 1.00
N LYS A 41 -3.73 18.61 1.25
CA LYS A 41 -2.66 18.28 0.32
C LYS A 41 -3.01 17.03 -0.46
N TRP A 42 -2.48 16.94 -1.67
CA TRP A 42 -2.79 15.87 -2.59
C TRP A 42 -1.52 15.27 -3.17
N ILE A 43 -1.62 14.00 -3.57
CA ILE A 43 -0.59 13.27 -4.28
C ILE A 43 -1.21 12.65 -5.53
N TYR A 44 -0.70 13.06 -6.68
CA TYR A 44 -1.04 12.44 -7.96
C TYR A 44 -0.14 11.22 -8.18
N LYS A 45 -0.76 10.08 -8.50
CA LYS A 45 -0.07 8.84 -8.85
C LYS A 45 -0.51 8.43 -10.27
N PRO A 46 0.39 8.38 -11.26
CA PRO A 46 0.05 7.98 -12.62
C PRO A 46 -0.31 6.49 -12.71
N ASN A 47 -1.19 6.12 -13.66
CA ASN A 47 -1.54 4.72 -13.91
C ASN A 47 -0.38 3.97 -14.60
N GLY A 48 -0.18 2.71 -14.22
CA GLY A 48 0.78 1.80 -14.87
C GLY A 48 2.25 2.09 -14.61
N GLU A 49 2.58 3.15 -13.87
CA GLU A 49 3.94 3.42 -13.42
C GLU A 49 4.18 2.80 -12.04
N ALA A 50 5.32 2.13 -11.90
CA ALA A 50 5.79 1.58 -10.64
C ALA A 50 6.94 2.45 -10.07
N MET A 51 7.41 2.10 -8.87
CA MET A 51 8.66 2.63 -8.31
C MET A 51 8.64 4.14 -8.01
N GLY A 52 7.46 4.73 -7.80
CA GLY A 52 7.30 6.15 -7.48
C GLY A 52 7.58 7.10 -8.65
N ARG A 53 7.67 6.60 -9.89
CA ARG A 53 7.88 7.43 -11.08
C ARG A 53 6.64 8.27 -11.38
N GLY A 54 6.86 9.54 -11.73
CA GLY A 54 5.80 10.46 -12.14
C GLY A 54 4.85 10.90 -11.03
N ILE A 55 5.13 10.57 -9.76
CA ILE A 55 4.38 11.08 -8.62
C ILE A 55 4.55 12.60 -8.52
N ILE A 56 3.46 13.30 -8.25
CA ILE A 56 3.45 14.75 -8.09
C ILE A 56 2.76 15.10 -6.77
N LEU A 57 3.41 15.96 -5.99
CA LEU A 57 2.81 16.59 -4.82
C LEU A 57 2.02 17.82 -5.28
N VAL A 58 0.78 17.93 -4.84
CA VAL A 58 -0.14 19.00 -5.22
C VAL A 58 -0.65 19.67 -3.95
N ASP A 59 -0.16 20.88 -3.69
CA ASP A 59 -0.59 21.70 -2.55
C ASP A 59 -1.73 22.64 -2.95
N LYS A 60 -1.70 23.16 -4.19
CA LYS A 60 -2.71 24.08 -4.71
C LYS A 60 -3.32 23.54 -5.99
N ILE A 61 -4.62 23.78 -6.14
CA ILE A 61 -5.35 23.44 -7.37
C ILE A 61 -4.74 24.12 -8.60
N SER A 62 -4.18 25.32 -8.41
CA SER A 62 -3.47 26.06 -9.45
C SER A 62 -2.23 25.33 -10.01
N ASP A 63 -1.67 24.38 -9.26
CA ASP A 63 -0.50 23.62 -9.65
C ASP A 63 -0.84 22.60 -10.76
N VAL A 64 -2.14 22.30 -10.92
CA VAL A 64 -2.68 21.39 -11.92
C VAL A 64 -3.24 22.20 -13.11
N ASP A 65 -2.49 22.30 -14.21
CA ASP A 65 -2.97 23.01 -15.41
C ASP A 65 -4.08 22.19 -16.10
N THR A 66 -5.27 22.76 -16.13
CA THR A 66 -6.48 22.12 -16.67
C THR A 66 -6.98 22.79 -17.96
N ARG A 67 -6.19 23.68 -18.56
CA ARG A 67 -6.60 24.55 -19.69
C ARG A 67 -6.22 24.05 -21.08
N GLU A 68 -5.57 22.90 -21.20
CA GLU A 68 -5.47 22.19 -22.47
C GLU A 68 -6.42 20.98 -22.45
N LYS A 69 -6.87 20.57 -23.64
CA LYS A 69 -7.88 19.51 -23.94
C LYS A 69 -7.91 18.38 -22.89
N PRO A 70 -9.04 17.66 -22.69
CA PRO A 70 -9.26 16.63 -21.65
C PRO A 70 -8.20 15.51 -21.54
N PHE A 71 -7.23 15.52 -22.44
CA PHE A 71 -6.04 14.70 -22.48
C PHE A 71 -4.73 15.51 -22.39
N ARG A 72 -4.61 16.57 -21.58
CA ARG A 72 -3.33 17.26 -21.29
C ARG A 72 -3.38 18.02 -19.96
N THR A 73 -3.14 17.33 -18.85
CA THR A 73 -2.99 17.98 -17.55
C THR A 73 -1.51 18.24 -17.26
N ARG A 74 -0.91 19.29 -17.80
CA ARG A 74 0.48 19.62 -17.43
C ARG A 74 0.53 20.12 -15.99
N CYS A 75 1.19 19.41 -15.08
CA CYS A 75 1.65 20.06 -13.85
C CYS A 75 2.79 21.01 -14.25
N ARG A 76 2.65 22.31 -13.99
CA ARG A 76 3.72 23.27 -14.29
C ARG A 76 4.88 23.02 -13.32
N ASN A 77 6.12 23.09 -13.81
CA ASN A 77 7.37 22.92 -13.03
C ASN A 77 7.74 21.49 -12.56
N VAL A 78 7.31 20.44 -13.26
CA VAL A 78 7.86 19.10 -13.03
C VAL A 78 9.08 18.92 -13.95
N GLU A 79 10.30 19.19 -13.45
CA GLU A 79 11.48 18.72 -14.17
C GLU A 79 11.60 17.19 -13.98
N VAL A 80 12.39 16.54 -14.81
CA VAL A 80 12.60 15.10 -14.71
C VAL A 80 13.63 14.85 -13.63
N PHE A 81 13.34 13.93 -12.71
CA PHE A 81 14.28 13.61 -11.63
C PHE A 81 15.50 12.82 -12.15
N ASP A 82 15.35 12.09 -13.26
CA ASP A 82 16.46 11.38 -13.91
C ASP A 82 16.86 12.13 -15.21
N PRO A 83 18.10 12.64 -15.34
CA PRO A 83 18.56 13.28 -16.58
C PRO A 83 18.63 12.33 -17.79
N LYS A 84 18.50 11.00 -17.59
CA LYS A 84 18.36 10.01 -18.66
C LYS A 84 16.91 9.80 -19.09
N GLU A 85 15.94 10.23 -18.30
CA GLU A 85 14.53 10.17 -18.68
C GLU A 85 14.19 11.41 -19.54
N PRO A 86 13.39 11.25 -20.62
CA PRO A 86 13.01 12.37 -21.47
C PRO A 86 12.24 13.44 -20.68
N PRO A 87 12.41 14.74 -21.00
CA PRO A 87 11.73 15.87 -20.37
C PRO A 87 10.22 15.61 -20.19
N LEU A 88 9.65 15.92 -19.03
CA LEU A 88 8.20 15.75 -18.78
C LEU A 88 7.32 16.56 -19.73
N ALA A 89 7.86 17.58 -20.39
CA ALA A 89 7.19 18.29 -21.48
C ALA A 89 6.82 17.37 -22.67
N GLU A 90 7.48 16.22 -22.80
CA GLU A 90 7.23 15.16 -23.80
C GLU A 90 6.29 14.05 -23.29
N ARG A 91 5.94 14.02 -21.99
CA ARG A 91 5.01 13.03 -21.43
C ARG A 91 3.59 13.62 -21.36
N ASP A 92 2.64 12.98 -22.03
CA ASP A 92 1.23 13.31 -21.95
C ASP A 92 0.68 12.91 -20.57
N PHE A 93 0.42 13.87 -19.69
CA PHE A 93 -0.15 13.68 -18.34
C PHE A 93 -1.64 13.32 -18.32
N ALA A 94 -2.08 12.70 -19.40
CA ALA A 94 -3.46 12.63 -19.82
C ALA A 94 -4.08 11.24 -19.72
N SER A 95 -3.23 10.24 -19.56
CA SER A 95 -3.62 8.86 -19.70
C SER A 95 -3.66 8.21 -18.32
N TYR A 96 -4.77 8.43 -17.62
CA TYR A 96 -5.22 7.69 -16.44
C TYR A 96 -4.30 7.80 -15.20
N GLY A 97 -4.90 8.03 -14.02
CA GLY A 97 -4.16 8.08 -12.76
C GLY A 97 -5.10 8.29 -11.59
N VAL A 98 -4.55 8.42 -10.39
CA VAL A 98 -5.34 8.74 -9.19
C VAL A 98 -4.83 10.00 -8.52
N MET A 99 -5.77 10.85 -8.11
CA MET A 99 -5.52 11.98 -7.23
C MET A 99 -5.97 11.60 -5.83
N GLN A 100 -5.00 11.42 -4.93
CA GLN A 100 -5.25 10.89 -3.59
C GLN A 100 -4.93 11.94 -2.54
N GLU A 101 -5.74 12.00 -1.48
CA GLU A 101 -5.46 12.85 -0.32
C GLU A 101 -4.15 12.41 0.33
N TYR A 102 -3.25 13.38 0.51
CA TYR A 102 -1.93 13.12 1.05
C TYR A 102 -1.98 12.98 2.58
N MET A 103 -1.32 11.96 3.12
CA MET A 103 -1.18 11.76 4.57
C MET A 103 -0.25 12.80 5.20
N VAL A 104 -0.84 13.90 5.70
CA VAL A 104 -0.11 15.04 6.29
C VAL A 104 0.43 14.74 7.70
N ASN A 105 -0.24 13.88 8.47
CA ASN A 105 0.14 13.53 9.85
C ASN A 105 0.58 12.05 9.98
N PRO A 106 1.63 11.59 9.26
CA PRO A 106 2.09 10.22 9.36
C PRO A 106 2.78 9.97 10.70
N MET A 107 2.70 8.74 11.21
CA MET A 107 3.64 8.29 12.24
C MET A 107 5.07 8.37 11.68
N LEU A 108 6.00 8.82 12.52
CA LEU A 108 7.40 9.01 12.14
C LEU A 108 8.30 8.02 12.86
N LEU A 109 9.31 7.54 12.14
CA LEU A 109 10.38 6.71 12.66
C LEU A 109 11.67 7.51 12.56
N GLU A 110 12.22 7.93 13.70
CA GLU A 110 13.38 8.83 13.78
C GLU A 110 13.18 10.12 12.94
N ASN A 111 12.01 10.76 13.10
CA ASN A 111 11.58 11.95 12.35
C ASN A 111 11.47 11.76 10.83
N ARG A 112 11.37 10.52 10.35
CA ARG A 112 11.23 10.21 8.92
C ARG A 112 9.91 9.51 8.67
N LYS A 113 9.25 9.88 7.57
CA LYS A 113 8.05 9.20 7.11
C LYS A 113 8.38 7.75 6.75
N PHE A 114 7.46 6.83 7.02
CA PHE A 114 7.59 5.44 6.61
C PHE A 114 6.26 4.85 6.16
N ALA A 115 6.34 3.79 5.36
CA ALA A 115 5.24 2.88 5.07
C ALA A 115 5.65 1.47 5.48
N VAL A 116 4.71 0.54 5.54
CA VAL A 116 4.96 -0.87 5.87
C VAL A 116 4.56 -1.71 4.67
N ARG A 117 5.47 -2.57 4.20
CA ARG A 117 5.13 -3.65 3.27
C ARG A 117 4.61 -4.83 4.07
N VAL A 118 3.39 -5.25 3.79
CA VAL A 118 2.78 -6.51 4.26
C VAL A 118 2.34 -7.36 3.06
N TYR A 119 1.99 -8.62 3.30
CA TYR A 119 1.66 -9.56 2.22
C TYR A 119 0.29 -10.20 2.44
N LEU A 120 -0.44 -10.30 1.34
CA LEU A 120 -1.72 -10.98 1.23
C LEU A 120 -1.60 -12.11 0.20
N LEU A 121 -2.01 -13.32 0.55
CA LEU A 121 -2.06 -14.46 -0.34
C LEU A 121 -3.51 -14.83 -0.62
N ILE A 122 -3.91 -14.83 -1.88
CA ILE A 122 -5.10 -15.54 -2.34
C ILE A 122 -4.62 -16.90 -2.82
N ALA A 123 -4.81 -17.92 -1.99
CA ALA A 123 -4.34 -19.27 -2.31
C ALA A 123 -5.27 -19.98 -3.30
N ARG A 124 -6.57 -19.67 -3.28
CA ARG A 124 -7.59 -20.25 -4.16
C ARG A 124 -8.77 -19.30 -4.29
N VAL A 125 -9.34 -19.18 -5.49
CA VAL A 125 -10.51 -18.31 -5.74
C VAL A 125 -11.85 -19.03 -5.54
N LYS A 126 -11.90 -20.36 -5.72
CA LYS A 126 -13.12 -21.14 -5.56
C LYS A 126 -12.87 -22.54 -4.98
N PRO A 127 -13.41 -22.85 -3.78
CA PRO A 127 -13.93 -21.90 -2.79
C PRO A 127 -12.83 -20.92 -2.36
N TYR A 128 -13.21 -19.67 -2.06
CA TYR A 128 -12.26 -18.59 -1.81
C TYR A 128 -11.47 -18.86 -0.52
N LEU A 129 -10.15 -18.82 -0.63
CA LEU A 129 -9.20 -19.07 0.46
C LEU A 129 -8.10 -18.02 0.41
N ALA A 130 -8.03 -17.20 1.46
CA ALA A 130 -7.08 -16.11 1.56
C ALA A 130 -6.40 -16.05 2.94
N PHE A 131 -5.16 -15.59 2.94
CA PHE A 131 -4.30 -15.48 4.12
C PHE A 131 -3.58 -14.13 4.12
N HIS A 132 -3.26 -13.59 5.30
CA HIS A 132 -2.23 -12.55 5.42
C HIS A 132 -0.96 -13.15 6.01
N TYR A 133 0.19 -12.55 5.70
CA TYR A 133 1.45 -12.93 6.33
C TYR A 133 1.76 -12.04 7.53
N ASN A 134 2.08 -12.63 8.68
CA ASN A 134 2.37 -11.96 9.96
C ASN A 134 3.70 -11.22 10.03
N PHE A 135 4.45 -11.20 8.94
CA PHE A 135 5.71 -10.49 8.86
C PHE A 135 5.70 -9.49 7.71
N GLY A 136 6.37 -8.39 7.94
CA GLY A 136 6.49 -7.28 7.01
C GLY A 136 7.71 -6.43 7.35
N TYR A 137 7.98 -5.44 6.52
CA TYR A 137 9.13 -4.56 6.72
C TYR A 137 8.79 -3.09 6.45
N ILE A 138 9.50 -2.22 7.17
CA ILE A 138 9.32 -0.78 7.10
C ILE A 138 10.10 -0.21 5.91
N LYS A 139 9.43 0.59 5.09
CA LYS A 139 9.95 1.38 3.98
C LYS A 139 10.05 2.84 4.41
N ARG A 140 11.20 3.23 4.96
CA ARG A 140 11.45 4.57 5.51
C ARG A 140 12.00 5.53 4.45
N CYS A 141 11.63 6.80 4.54
CA CYS A 141 12.17 7.89 3.72
C CYS A 141 13.60 8.28 4.15
N GLY A 142 14.42 8.66 3.18
CA GLY A 142 15.82 9.05 3.36
C GLY A 142 16.03 10.50 3.80
N GLU A 143 14.97 11.31 3.91
CA GLU A 143 14.97 12.67 4.49
C GLU A 143 14.02 12.81 5.70
N PHE A 144 14.28 13.79 6.55
CA PHE A 144 13.39 14.15 7.65
C PHE A 144 12.07 14.70 7.12
N TYR A 145 10.99 14.25 7.75
CA TYR A 145 9.66 14.69 7.41
C TYR A 145 9.47 16.17 7.78
N ASP A 146 8.91 16.93 6.84
CA ASP A 146 8.50 18.31 7.06
C ASP A 146 7.32 18.57 6.13
N GLU A 147 6.15 18.84 6.69
CA GLU A 147 4.94 19.09 5.91
C GLU A 147 5.03 20.40 5.12
N ASN A 148 5.84 21.36 5.55
CA ASN A 148 5.94 22.67 4.91
C ASN A 148 6.82 22.64 3.65
N LYS A 149 7.60 21.56 3.50
CA LYS A 149 8.48 21.30 2.36
C LYS A 149 7.81 20.36 1.39
N PHE A 150 6.74 20.82 0.74
CA PHE A 150 5.86 20.00 -0.07
C PHE A 150 6.04 20.23 -1.57
N HIS A 151 7.29 20.34 -2.01
CA HIS A 151 7.65 20.61 -3.40
C HIS A 151 8.38 19.43 -4.03
N ARG A 152 8.72 19.55 -5.31
CA ARG A 152 9.27 18.45 -6.11
C ARG A 152 10.66 18.01 -5.63
N GLU A 153 11.48 18.98 -5.27
CA GLU A 153 12.81 18.80 -4.68
C GLU A 153 12.76 18.03 -3.34
N ASP A 154 11.58 17.99 -2.70
CA ASP A 154 11.37 17.38 -1.40
C ASP A 154 10.83 15.94 -1.48
N LEU A 155 10.66 15.35 -2.66
CA LEU A 155 10.02 14.03 -2.81
C LEU A 155 10.66 12.93 -1.93
N PHE A 156 11.97 13.00 -1.64
CA PHE A 156 12.65 12.04 -0.78
C PHE A 156 12.15 12.00 0.66
N ARG A 157 11.51 13.06 1.16
CA ARG A 157 10.86 13.09 2.49
C ARG A 157 9.42 12.57 2.48
N HIS A 158 8.82 12.44 1.29
CA HIS A 158 7.39 12.15 1.12
C HIS A 158 7.09 10.79 0.49
N ILE A 159 8.00 10.25 -0.33
CA ILE A 159 7.80 9.01 -1.08
C ILE A 159 8.58 7.87 -0.45
N THR A 160 7.90 6.84 0.04
CA THR A 160 8.52 5.72 0.78
C THR A 160 9.04 4.60 -0.12
N ASN A 161 8.79 4.66 -1.44
CA ASN A 161 9.20 3.61 -2.37
C ASN A 161 10.73 3.43 -2.39
N GLN A 162 11.21 2.20 -2.23
CA GLN A 162 12.64 1.95 -2.10
C GLN A 162 13.44 2.19 -3.38
N GLU A 163 12.88 1.83 -4.53
CA GLU A 163 13.52 2.09 -5.83
C GLU A 163 13.60 3.60 -6.10
N PHE A 164 12.63 4.37 -5.59
CA PHE A 164 12.73 5.82 -5.56
C PHE A 164 13.86 6.29 -4.63
N GLN A 165 13.89 5.80 -3.38
CA GLN A 165 14.87 6.20 -2.36
C GLN A 165 16.32 5.85 -2.74
N LYS A 166 16.55 4.76 -3.50
CA LYS A 166 17.87 4.36 -4.02
C LYS A 166 18.52 5.40 -4.94
N LYS A 167 17.75 6.36 -5.45
CA LYS A 167 18.25 7.39 -6.36
C LYS A 167 18.91 8.57 -5.64
N GLN A 168 18.92 8.61 -4.30
CA GLN A 168 19.66 9.64 -3.57
C GLN A 168 21.16 9.44 -3.77
N ASP A 169 21.90 10.53 -3.98
CA ASP A 169 23.36 10.49 -4.18
C ASP A 169 24.09 9.79 -3.01
N ASP A 170 23.61 10.01 -1.78
CA ASP A 170 24.15 9.41 -0.55
C ASP A 170 23.36 8.16 -0.10
N PHE A 171 22.70 7.43 -1.01
CA PHE A 171 22.07 6.16 -0.65
C PHE A 171 23.15 5.10 -0.40
N THR A 172 23.65 5.04 0.84
CA THR A 172 24.61 4.01 1.26
C THR A 172 23.89 2.68 1.49
N GLU A 173 24.59 1.55 1.29
CA GLU A 173 24.07 0.23 1.68
C GLU A 173 23.66 0.18 3.16
N SER A 174 24.25 1.01 4.02
CA SER A 174 23.82 1.14 5.42
C SER A 174 22.41 1.73 5.55
N LYS A 175 22.01 2.72 4.72
CA LYS A 175 20.63 3.24 4.71
C LYS A 175 19.63 2.23 4.14
N ALA A 176 20.06 1.36 3.22
CA ALA A 176 19.26 0.21 2.80
C ALA A 176 19.12 -0.81 3.95
N ALA A 177 20.15 -1.00 4.77
CA ALA A 177 20.11 -1.86 5.95
C ALA A 177 19.17 -1.34 7.05
N ASP A 178 18.72 -0.08 6.98
CA ASP A 178 17.77 0.51 7.94
C ASP A 178 16.33 0.01 7.80
N LEU A 179 16.03 -0.90 6.87
CA LEU A 179 14.72 -1.55 6.90
C LEU A 179 14.61 -2.37 8.18
N MET A 180 13.66 -1.96 9.03
CA MET A 180 13.34 -2.68 10.26
C MET A 180 12.12 -3.58 10.06
N SER A 181 12.01 -4.63 10.87
CA SER A 181 10.79 -5.43 10.97
C SER A 181 9.74 -4.70 11.83
N ILE A 182 8.50 -5.14 11.76
CA ILE A 182 7.40 -4.61 12.57
C ILE A 182 7.65 -4.87 14.07
N GLU A 183 8.27 -6.00 14.42
CA GLU A 183 8.67 -6.32 15.80
C GLU A 183 9.69 -5.33 16.36
N ASN A 184 10.66 -4.92 15.53
CA ASN A 184 11.63 -3.92 15.95
C ASN A 184 10.98 -2.52 16.04
N LEU A 185 10.00 -2.22 15.18
CA LEU A 185 9.24 -0.97 15.27
C LEU A 185 8.44 -0.91 16.57
N ASP A 186 7.76 -2.00 16.95
CA ASP A 186 7.01 -2.11 18.20
C ASP A 186 7.90 -1.86 19.43
N LYS A 187 9.08 -2.50 19.47
CA LYS A 187 10.08 -2.25 20.52
C LYS A 187 10.53 -0.79 20.55
N TYR A 188 10.87 -0.23 19.38
CA TYR A 188 11.28 1.16 19.27
C TYR A 188 10.22 2.13 19.78
N LEU A 189 8.95 1.92 19.41
CA LEU A 189 7.82 2.76 19.84
C LEU A 189 7.57 2.63 21.35
N GLN A 190 7.69 1.43 21.90
CA GLN A 190 7.57 1.20 23.33
C GLN A 190 8.71 1.89 24.11
N GLU A 191 9.96 1.74 23.68
CA GLU A 191 11.13 2.25 24.38
C GLU A 191 11.26 3.78 24.31
N ASN A 192 10.91 4.38 23.16
CA ASN A 192 11.15 5.82 22.93
C ASN A 192 9.90 6.68 23.16
N PHE A 193 8.70 6.12 23.02
CA PHE A 193 7.44 6.87 23.09
C PHE A 193 6.44 6.29 24.09
N GLY A 194 6.75 5.15 24.74
CA GLY A 194 5.86 4.53 25.71
C GLY A 194 4.55 4.02 25.10
N ILE A 195 4.53 3.71 23.80
CA ILE A 195 3.35 3.18 23.10
C ILE A 195 3.33 1.65 23.28
N PRO A 196 2.40 1.09 24.09
CA PRO A 196 2.33 -0.35 24.29
C PRO A 196 1.53 -1.02 23.16
N ALA A 197 1.88 -2.26 22.83
CA ALA A 197 1.08 -3.14 21.97
C ALA A 197 0.76 -2.57 20.57
N PHE A 198 1.64 -1.73 20.01
CA PHE A 198 1.47 -1.19 18.66
C PHE A 198 1.31 -2.32 17.64
N ARG A 199 2.13 -3.37 17.74
CA ARG A 199 2.07 -4.54 16.84
C ARG A 199 0.71 -5.20 16.81
N LEU A 200 0.06 -5.35 17.98
CA LEU A 200 -1.27 -5.97 18.07
C LEU A 200 -2.33 -5.11 17.37
N ASN A 201 -2.37 -3.82 17.72
CA ASN A 201 -3.29 -2.85 17.12
C ASN A 201 -3.08 -2.73 15.59
N PHE A 202 -1.82 -2.68 15.16
CA PHE A 202 -1.44 -2.62 13.74
C PHE A 202 -1.98 -3.82 12.96
N TRP A 203 -1.73 -5.05 13.45
CA TRP A 203 -2.18 -6.25 12.74
C TRP A 203 -3.69 -6.43 12.74
N GLN A 204 -4.41 -6.00 13.77
CA GLN A 204 -5.88 -5.98 13.75
C GLN A 204 -6.41 -5.13 12.59
N GLN A 205 -5.88 -3.92 12.41
CA GLN A 205 -6.27 -3.03 11.31
C GLN A 205 -5.81 -3.56 9.94
N VAL A 206 -4.61 -4.14 9.86
CA VAL A 206 -4.13 -4.77 8.61
C VAL A 206 -5.00 -5.96 8.20
N LYS A 207 -5.47 -6.78 9.14
CA LYS A 207 -6.41 -7.88 8.83
C LYS A 207 -7.71 -7.34 8.23
N ALA A 208 -8.27 -6.26 8.79
CA ALA A 208 -9.45 -5.61 8.23
C ALA A 208 -9.19 -5.06 6.82
N ILE A 209 -8.04 -4.39 6.59
CA ILE A 209 -7.61 -3.94 5.26
C ILE A 209 -7.51 -5.12 4.28
N CYS A 210 -6.83 -6.19 4.67
CA CYS A 210 -6.66 -7.38 3.83
C CYS A 210 -8.00 -8.03 3.50
N MET A 211 -8.96 -8.05 4.43
CA MET A 211 -10.32 -8.53 4.20
C MET A 211 -11.02 -7.70 3.12
N GLU A 212 -11.03 -6.37 3.25
CA GLU A 212 -11.64 -5.47 2.26
C GLU A 212 -11.02 -5.64 0.87
N VAL A 213 -9.69 -5.74 0.80
CA VAL A 213 -8.97 -6.01 -0.45
C VAL A 213 -9.37 -7.37 -1.02
N CYS A 214 -9.47 -8.42 -0.19
CA CYS A 214 -9.92 -9.74 -0.63
C CYS A 214 -11.33 -9.71 -1.21
N LEU A 215 -12.28 -9.07 -0.52
CA LEU A 215 -13.67 -9.00 -0.97
C LEU A 215 -13.80 -8.24 -2.29
N GLY A 216 -13.07 -7.12 -2.44
CA GLY A 216 -13.02 -6.37 -3.68
C GLY A 216 -12.38 -7.15 -4.84
N ILE A 217 -11.34 -7.93 -4.58
CA ILE A 217 -10.74 -8.81 -5.61
C ILE A 217 -11.70 -9.92 -5.99
N LYS A 218 -12.28 -10.62 -5.01
CA LYS A 218 -13.18 -11.76 -5.21
C LYS A 218 -14.28 -11.42 -6.22
N GLU A 219 -14.99 -10.31 -6.02
CA GLU A 219 -16.08 -9.85 -6.90
C GLU A 219 -15.62 -9.75 -8.37
N SER A 220 -14.37 -9.37 -8.62
CA SER A 220 -13.82 -9.20 -9.97
C SER A 220 -13.29 -10.48 -10.62
N VAL A 221 -12.90 -11.49 -9.84
CA VAL A 221 -12.19 -12.68 -10.36
C VAL A 221 -13.00 -13.97 -10.28
N GLU A 222 -14.07 -14.01 -9.48
CA GLU A 222 -14.82 -15.24 -9.20
C GLU A 222 -15.41 -15.90 -10.46
N GLU A 223 -15.92 -15.10 -11.40
CA GLU A 223 -16.46 -15.59 -12.68
C GLU A 223 -15.39 -16.21 -13.60
N HIS A 224 -14.13 -15.80 -13.41
CA HIS A 224 -12.98 -16.25 -14.20
C HIS A 224 -12.09 -17.22 -13.42
N ALA A 225 -12.58 -17.75 -12.30
CA ALA A 225 -11.80 -18.63 -11.43
C ALA A 225 -11.45 -19.94 -12.15
N THR A 226 -10.16 -20.15 -12.41
CA THR A 226 -9.61 -21.42 -12.88
C THR A 226 -8.82 -22.11 -11.78
N PHE A 227 -8.84 -23.45 -11.81
CA PHE A 227 -8.09 -24.28 -10.87
C PHE A 227 -6.59 -23.93 -10.93
N GLY A 228 -5.95 -23.82 -9.77
CA GLY A 228 -4.52 -23.53 -9.67
C GLY A 228 -4.14 -22.05 -9.73
N ASN A 229 -5.10 -21.14 -9.91
CA ASN A 229 -4.82 -19.71 -9.81
C ASN A 229 -4.63 -19.32 -8.34
N PHE A 230 -3.48 -18.75 -8.05
CA PHE A 230 -3.14 -18.10 -6.79
C PHE A 230 -2.40 -16.80 -7.08
N GLU A 231 -2.40 -15.88 -6.13
CA GLU A 231 -1.70 -14.60 -6.27
C GLU A 231 -1.22 -14.12 -4.90
N VAL A 232 -0.01 -13.55 -4.87
CA VAL A 232 0.53 -12.90 -3.68
C VAL A 232 0.65 -11.41 -3.93
N PHE A 233 -0.06 -10.63 -3.13
CA PHE A 233 -0.04 -9.18 -3.19
C PHE A 233 0.90 -8.63 -2.14
N GLY A 234 1.73 -7.66 -2.52
CA GLY A 234 2.41 -6.79 -1.57
C GLY A 234 1.58 -5.54 -1.33
N LEU A 235 1.01 -5.41 -0.13
CA LEU A 235 0.26 -4.23 0.26
C LEU A 235 1.21 -3.23 0.93
N ASP A 236 1.17 -1.99 0.47
CA ASP A 236 1.81 -0.88 1.17
C ASP A 236 0.78 -0.20 2.05
N VAL A 237 1.01 -0.19 3.35
CA VAL A 237 0.17 0.51 4.33
C VAL A 237 0.96 1.61 5.04
N ILE A 238 0.28 2.60 5.59
CA ILE A 238 0.88 3.68 6.37
C ILE A 238 0.10 3.89 7.66
N CYS A 239 0.80 4.22 8.74
CA CYS A 239 0.19 4.62 10.00
C CYS A 239 0.16 6.15 10.11
N ASP A 240 -0.95 6.72 10.57
CA ASP A 240 -0.97 8.10 11.06
C ASP A 240 -0.44 8.19 12.50
N ALA A 241 -0.25 9.42 13.00
CA ALA A 241 0.22 9.64 14.36
C ALA A 241 -0.74 9.13 15.45
N ASP A 242 -2.02 8.92 15.12
CA ASP A 242 -3.03 8.33 16.00
C ASP A 242 -3.07 6.79 15.92
N GLN A 243 -2.08 6.19 15.26
CA GLN A 243 -1.93 4.74 15.06
C GLN A 243 -3.03 4.10 14.19
N ARG A 244 -3.72 4.89 13.36
CA ARG A 244 -4.66 4.36 12.37
C ARG A 244 -3.90 3.96 11.11
N VAL A 245 -4.27 2.80 10.56
CA VAL A 245 -3.60 2.21 9.40
C VAL A 245 -4.42 2.46 8.14
N TYR A 246 -3.75 2.88 7.06
CA TYR A 246 -4.36 3.13 5.76
C TYR A 246 -3.59 2.39 4.66
N LEU A 247 -4.31 1.77 3.74
CA LEU A 247 -3.82 1.20 2.50
C LEU A 247 -3.42 2.31 1.52
N LEU A 248 -2.19 2.25 1.01
CA LEU A 248 -1.68 3.16 -0.02
C LEU A 248 -1.81 2.56 -1.43
N GLU A 249 -1.47 1.28 -1.57
CA GLU A 249 -1.51 0.53 -2.83
C GLU A 249 -1.44 -0.99 -2.59
N ALA A 250 -1.97 -1.76 -3.53
CA ALA A 250 -1.87 -3.22 -3.58
C ALA A 250 -1.09 -3.62 -4.83
N ASN A 251 0.10 -4.20 -4.66
CA ASN A 251 0.98 -4.58 -5.76
C ASN A 251 0.84 -6.07 -6.08
N ARG A 252 0.45 -6.39 -7.32
CA ARG A 252 0.42 -7.78 -7.82
C ARG A 252 1.81 -8.41 -8.04
N ASP A 253 2.82 -7.59 -8.32
CA ASP A 253 4.20 -8.05 -8.49
C ASP A 253 5.11 -7.36 -7.46
N PRO A 254 5.05 -7.77 -6.19
CA PRO A 254 5.90 -7.18 -5.17
C PRO A 254 7.36 -7.57 -5.39
N SER A 255 8.29 -6.64 -5.19
CA SER A 255 9.72 -6.91 -5.31
C SER A 255 10.20 -8.06 -4.42
N TRP A 256 10.83 -9.06 -5.05
CA TRP A 256 11.47 -10.22 -4.42
C TRP A 256 12.95 -10.04 -4.11
N VAL A 257 13.52 -8.86 -4.42
CA VAL A 257 14.94 -8.56 -4.19
C VAL A 257 15.24 -8.60 -2.69
N MET A 258 16.23 -9.42 -2.30
CA MET A 258 16.67 -9.63 -0.92
C MET A 258 17.96 -8.84 -0.61
N ASP A 259 17.93 -7.53 -0.85
CA ASP A 259 19.06 -6.62 -0.68
C ASP A 259 19.34 -6.23 0.78
N THR A 260 18.46 -6.58 1.72
CA THR A 260 18.56 -6.21 3.15
C THR A 260 18.43 -7.43 4.06
N GLN A 261 18.92 -7.33 5.30
CA GLN A 261 18.84 -8.43 6.26
C GLN A 261 17.38 -8.81 6.59
N VAL A 262 16.50 -7.82 6.77
CA VAL A 262 15.08 -8.08 7.03
C VAL A 262 14.40 -8.80 5.88
N LYS A 263 14.67 -8.41 4.62
CA LYS A 263 14.10 -9.12 3.46
C LYS A 263 14.65 -10.53 3.31
N LYS A 264 15.95 -10.74 3.59
CA LYS A 264 16.56 -12.09 3.62
C LYS A 264 15.95 -12.98 4.69
N ALA A 265 15.45 -12.41 5.78
CA ALA A 265 14.77 -13.16 6.85
C ALA A 265 13.30 -13.45 6.54
N ILE A 266 12.60 -12.56 5.84
CA ILE A 266 11.14 -12.67 5.60
C ILE A 266 10.83 -13.40 4.29
N ILE A 267 11.45 -12.99 3.17
CA ILE A 267 11.02 -13.38 1.83
C ILE A 267 11.18 -14.89 1.56
N PRO A 268 12.32 -15.55 1.87
CA PRO A 268 12.49 -16.98 1.57
C PRO A 268 11.47 -17.87 2.29
N ASP A 269 11.24 -17.60 3.58
CA ASP A 269 10.31 -18.39 4.39
C ASP A 269 8.87 -18.15 3.95
N MET A 270 8.51 -16.90 3.64
CA MET A 270 7.20 -16.57 3.08
C MET A 270 6.94 -17.29 1.75
N ILE A 271 7.88 -17.27 0.81
CA ILE A 271 7.71 -17.93 -0.50
C ILE A 271 7.58 -19.44 -0.32
N ARG A 272 8.40 -20.05 0.54
CA ARG A 272 8.32 -21.48 0.84
C ARG A 272 6.95 -21.84 1.38
N GLU A 273 6.51 -21.16 2.43
CA GLU A 273 5.24 -21.41 3.09
C GLU A 273 4.04 -21.14 2.17
N MET A 274 4.12 -20.09 1.35
CA MET A 274 3.13 -19.79 0.31
C MET A 274 2.97 -20.97 -0.65
N LEU A 275 4.07 -21.52 -1.18
CA LEU A 275 4.01 -22.66 -2.10
C LEU A 275 3.45 -23.91 -1.40
N GLU A 276 3.86 -24.18 -0.16
CA GLU A 276 3.32 -25.28 0.65
C GLU A 276 1.80 -25.15 0.83
N LEU A 277 1.30 -23.95 1.16
CA LEU A 277 -0.13 -23.67 1.31
C LEU A 277 -0.89 -23.75 -0.02
N VAL A 278 -0.33 -23.26 -1.11
CA VAL A 278 -0.95 -23.34 -2.44
C VAL A 278 -1.06 -24.79 -2.88
N PHE A 279 -0.02 -25.60 -2.74
CA PHE A 279 -0.09 -27.03 -3.08
C PHE A 279 -1.03 -27.79 -2.16
N TRP A 280 -0.98 -27.53 -0.85
CA TRP A 280 -1.88 -28.14 0.13
C TRP A 280 -3.34 -27.79 -0.18
N SER A 281 -3.67 -26.52 -0.44
CA SER A 281 -5.05 -26.09 -0.73
C SER A 281 -5.63 -26.65 -2.03
N HIS A 282 -4.79 -27.18 -2.92
CA HIS A 282 -5.20 -27.83 -4.16
C HIS A 282 -5.06 -29.36 -4.14
N SER A 283 -4.58 -29.95 -3.04
CA SER A 283 -4.44 -31.40 -2.88
C SER A 283 -5.71 -32.04 -2.28
N GLU A 284 -5.77 -33.37 -2.25
CA GLU A 284 -6.81 -34.09 -1.49
C GLU A 284 -6.70 -33.84 0.02
N GLU A 285 -5.48 -33.60 0.53
CA GLU A 285 -5.23 -33.34 1.95
C GLU A 285 -5.82 -32.00 2.39
N GLY A 286 -5.87 -31.00 1.51
CA GLY A 286 -6.52 -29.70 1.78
C GLY A 286 -8.04 -29.73 1.74
N LYS A 287 -8.66 -30.90 1.56
CA LYS A 287 -10.12 -31.07 1.56
C LYS A 287 -10.60 -31.49 2.93
N GLY A 288 -11.27 -30.59 3.66
CA GLY A 288 -11.98 -30.89 4.90
C GLY A 288 -11.52 -30.07 6.12
N LYS A 289 -12.40 -29.93 7.12
CA LYS A 289 -12.25 -28.95 8.20
C LYS A 289 -11.07 -29.22 9.12
N GLU A 290 -10.74 -30.50 9.30
CA GLU A 290 -9.58 -30.95 10.09
C GLU A 290 -8.26 -30.60 9.41
N ALA A 291 -8.25 -30.51 8.07
CA ALA A 291 -7.05 -30.19 7.31
C ALA A 291 -6.52 -28.78 7.59
N MET A 292 -7.42 -27.82 7.81
CA MET A 292 -7.06 -26.43 8.09
C MET A 292 -6.28 -26.30 9.41
N LEU A 293 -6.65 -27.09 10.44
CA LEU A 293 -5.93 -27.15 11.71
C LEU A 293 -4.55 -27.80 11.59
N SER A 294 -4.37 -28.67 10.60
CA SER A 294 -3.08 -29.32 10.28
C SER A 294 -2.28 -28.62 9.18
N SER A 295 -2.77 -27.49 8.68
CA SER A 295 -2.11 -26.78 7.58
C SER A 295 -0.71 -26.29 8.01
N PRO A 296 0.25 -26.17 7.07
CA PRO A 296 1.64 -25.81 7.37
C PRO A 296 1.82 -24.32 7.76
N MET A 297 0.81 -23.70 8.36
CA MET A 297 0.81 -22.28 8.77
C MET A 297 1.87 -22.02 9.85
N ARG A 298 2.78 -21.10 9.56
CA ARG A 298 3.79 -20.58 10.47
C ARG A 298 3.72 -19.06 10.52
N GLY A 299 3.86 -18.42 9.36
CA GLY A 299 3.74 -16.98 9.21
C GLY A 299 2.43 -16.55 8.57
N PHE A 300 1.75 -17.40 7.80
CA PHE A 300 0.43 -17.09 7.26
C PHE A 300 -0.67 -17.38 8.28
N GLU A 301 -1.59 -16.44 8.40
CA GLU A 301 -2.85 -16.57 9.15
C GLU A 301 -4.03 -16.47 8.19
N VAL A 302 -5.01 -17.35 8.36
CA VAL A 302 -6.21 -17.39 7.52
C VAL A 302 -7.07 -16.14 7.73
N LEU A 303 -7.49 -15.52 6.61
CA LEU A 303 -8.42 -14.41 6.58
C LEU A 303 -9.83 -14.87 6.21
N ILE A 304 -9.94 -15.67 5.15
CA ILE A 304 -11.20 -16.17 4.60
C ILE A 304 -10.99 -17.63 4.22
N ASP A 305 -11.91 -18.49 4.65
CA ASP A 305 -12.06 -19.83 4.07
C ASP A 305 -13.55 -20.15 3.87
N GLU A 306 -14.01 -20.01 2.63
CA GLU A 306 -15.40 -20.30 2.27
C GLU A 306 -15.75 -21.77 2.32
N ALA A 307 -14.77 -22.68 2.25
CA ALA A 307 -15.05 -24.10 2.38
C ALA A 307 -15.50 -24.45 3.81
N PHE A 308 -15.16 -23.62 4.79
CA PHE A 308 -15.49 -23.81 6.21
C PHE A 308 -16.30 -22.68 6.84
N ASP A 309 -16.82 -21.76 6.03
CA ASP A 309 -17.60 -20.60 6.50
C ASP A 309 -16.83 -19.80 7.56
N PHE A 310 -15.55 -19.53 7.30
CA PHE A 310 -14.66 -18.82 8.21
C PHE A 310 -14.27 -17.45 7.66
N GLN A 311 -14.40 -16.41 8.49
CA GLN A 311 -13.83 -15.09 8.26
C GLN A 311 -13.15 -14.59 9.54
N ALA A 312 -11.95 -14.00 9.41
CA ALA A 312 -11.17 -13.52 10.56
C ALA A 312 -11.83 -12.34 11.31
N ILE A 313 -12.85 -11.70 10.75
CA ILE A 313 -13.64 -10.65 11.41
C ILE A 313 -14.69 -11.23 12.36
N ASP A 314 -15.05 -12.52 12.23
CA ASP A 314 -15.96 -13.22 13.16
C ASP A 314 -15.28 -13.57 14.50
N LEU A 315 -14.02 -13.18 14.69
CA LEU A 315 -13.29 -13.30 15.94
C LEU A 315 -13.48 -12.00 16.73
N ASP A 316 -14.64 -11.90 17.40
CA ASP A 316 -15.00 -10.85 18.37
C ASP A 316 -13.93 -10.65 19.47
#